data_AF-A0A4Q5STG0-F1
#
_entry.id   AF-A0A4Q5STG0-F1
#
_cell.length_a   1.000
_cell.length_b   1.000
_cell.length_c   1.000
_cell.angle_alpha   90.00
_cell.angle_beta   90.00
_cell.angle_gamma   90.00
#
_symmetry.space_group_name_H-M   'P 1'
#
loop_
_entity.id
_entity.type
_entity.pdbx_description
1 polymer ?
#
loop_
_entity_poly.entity_id
_entity_poly.type
_entity_poly.pdbx_seq_one_letter_code
_entity_poly.pdbx_strand_id
1 'polypeptide(L)'
;MIMTTKSKMVIGLVGAAAAGVVLGLLLAPEKGTDFRARIGKTAGDWGDSLTDLFANAKGELETLAKKGRKSAGDAVDGFNEARERYS
;
A
#
# COMPACT_ATOMS: atom_id res chain seq x y z
N MET A 1 -4.53 -20.42 18.52
CA MET A 1 -4.02 -20.50 17.14
C MET A 1 -2.85 -19.53 17.02
N ILE A 2 -1.62 -20.03 16.99
CA ILE A 2 -0.42 -19.18 16.90
C ILE A 2 -0.30 -18.73 15.43
N MET A 3 -0.79 -17.53 15.11
CA MET A 3 -0.58 -16.97 13.79
C MET A 3 0.87 -16.51 13.69
N THR A 4 1.64 -17.18 12.83
CA THR A 4 3.01 -16.77 12.53
C THR A 4 3.01 -15.35 11.98
N THR A 5 4.07 -14.57 12.24
CA THR A 5 4.22 -13.20 11.72
C THR A 5 4.02 -13.14 10.21
N LYS A 6 4.47 -14.18 9.48
CA LYS A 6 4.23 -14.32 8.04
C LYS A 6 2.74 -14.41 7.71
N SER A 7 1.95 -15.21 8.44
CA SER A 7 0.50 -15.26 8.24
C SER A 7 -0.18 -13.91 8.51
N LYS A 8 0.23 -13.17 9.54
CA LYS A 8 -0.31 -11.82 9.81
C LYS A 8 0.02 -10.83 8.69
N MET A 9 1.25 -10.88 8.17
CA MET A 9 1.67 -10.06 7.03
C MET A 9 0.90 -10.38 5.76
N VAL A 10 0.67 -11.67 5.46
CA VAL A 10 -0.11 -12.10 4.29
C VAL A 10 -1.56 -11.61 4.40
N ILE A 11 -2.19 -11.75 5.57
CA ILE A 11 -3.56 -11.25 5.79
C ILE A 11 -3.63 -9.74 5.66
N GLY A 12 -2.65 -9.01 6.22
CA GLY A 12 -2.57 -7.56 6.09
C GLY A 12 -2.41 -7.12 4.62
N LEU A 13 -1.54 -7.80 3.87
CA LEU A 13 -1.32 -7.51 2.45
C LEU A 13 -2.59 -7.77 1.61
N VAL A 14 -3.25 -8.91 1.83
CA VAL A 14 -4.49 -9.26 1.12
C VAL A 14 -5.62 -8.28 1.47
N GLY A 15 -5.74 -7.88 2.74
CA GLY A 15 -6.70 -6.87 3.17
C GLY A 15 -6.44 -5.50 2.53
N ALA A 16 -5.18 -5.07 2.47
CA ALA A 16 -4.80 -3.82 1.83
C ALA A 16 -5.04 -3.84 0.31
N ALA A 17 -4.73 -4.95 -0.35
CA ALA A 17 -4.99 -5.12 -1.78
C ALA A 17 -6.49 -5.08 -2.09
N ALA A 18 -7.31 -5.77 -1.30
CA ALA A 18 -8.76 -5.77 -1.45
C ALA A 18 -9.35 -4.35 -1.27
N ALA A 19 -8.90 -3.61 -0.24
CA ALA A 19 -9.31 -2.21 -0.05
C ALA A 19 -8.89 -1.33 -1.25
N GLY A 20 -7.69 -1.53 -1.79
CA GLY A 20 -7.22 -0.83 -2.99
C GLY A 20 -8.08 -1.12 -4.23
N VAL A 21 -8.45 -2.38 -4.45
CA VAL A 21 -9.32 -2.77 -5.58
C VAL A 21 -10.71 -2.18 -5.42
N VAL A 22 -11.31 -2.23 -4.22
CA VAL A 22 -12.63 -1.65 -3.98
C VAL A 22 -12.61 -0.14 -4.22
N LEU A 23 -11.62 0.56 -3.71
CA LEU A 23 -11.46 2.00 -3.94
C LEU A 23 -11.23 2.32 -5.43
N GLY A 24 -10.42 1.52 -6.13
CA GLY A 24 -10.19 1.67 -7.57
C GLY A 24 -11.45 1.42 -8.42
N LEU A 25 -12.23 0.39 -8.07
CA LEU A 25 -13.49 0.08 -8.74
C LEU A 25 -14.59 1.12 -8.45
N LEU A 26 -14.62 1.70 -7.24
CA LEU A 26 -15.51 2.81 -6.92
C LEU A 26 -15.15 4.09 -7.68
N LEU A 27 -13.85 4.36 -7.88
CA LEU A 27 -13.37 5.55 -8.58
C LEU A 27 -13.56 5.45 -10.10
N ALA A 28 -13.47 4.25 -10.67
CA ALA A 28 -13.66 4.00 -12.10
C ALA A 28 -14.44 2.69 -12.33
N PRO A 29 -15.79 2.72 -12.23
CA PRO A 29 -16.60 1.55 -12.54
C PRO A 29 -16.66 1.34 -14.06
N GLU A 30 -15.91 0.37 -14.56
CA GLU A 30 -15.99 -0.07 -15.96
C GLU A 30 -16.90 -1.29 -16.12
N LYS A 31 -17.53 -1.40 -17.29
CA LYS A 31 -18.29 -2.59 -17.68
C LYS A 31 -17.31 -3.74 -17.97
N GLY A 32 -17.62 -4.95 -17.50
CA GLY A 32 -16.70 -6.09 -17.53
C GLY A 32 -16.15 -6.48 -18.92
N THR A 33 -16.90 -6.25 -20.00
CA THR A 33 -16.44 -6.49 -21.38
C THR A 33 -15.34 -5.51 -21.80
N ASP A 34 -15.53 -4.23 -21.47
CA ASP A 34 -14.60 -3.16 -21.80
C ASP A 34 -13.37 -3.20 -20.89
N PHE A 35 -13.54 -3.62 -19.63
CA PHE A 35 -12.47 -3.77 -18.65
C PHE A 35 -11.41 -4.78 -19.07
N ARG A 36 -11.80 -5.95 -19.61
CA ARG A 36 -10.83 -6.94 -20.13
C ARG A 36 -10.07 -6.42 -21.35
N ALA A 37 -10.76 -5.77 -22.27
CA ALA A 37 -10.14 -5.19 -23.46
C ALA A 37 -9.17 -4.06 -23.10
N ARG A 38 -9.56 -3.20 -22.14
CA ARG A 38 -8.74 -2.11 -21.62
C ARG A 38 -7.56 -2.61 -20.82
N ILE A 39 -7.71 -3.59 -19.93
CA ILE A 39 -6.56 -4.17 -19.21
C ILE A 39 -5.50 -4.66 -20.18
N GLY A 40 -5.86 -5.39 -21.24
CA GLY A 40 -4.88 -5.90 -22.19
C GLY A 40 -4.08 -4.80 -22.88
N LYS A 41 -4.75 -3.70 -23.27
CA LYS A 41 -4.11 -2.57 -23.95
C LYS A 41 -3.31 -1.68 -22.98
N THR A 42 -3.93 -1.36 -21.86
CA THR A 42 -3.40 -0.49 -20.82
C THR A 42 -2.23 -1.16 -20.07
N ALA A 43 -2.24 -2.47 -19.84
CA ALA A 43 -1.15 -3.16 -19.13
C ALA A 43 0.19 -3.10 -19.89
N GLY A 44 0.17 -3.13 -21.23
CA GLY A 44 1.38 -2.95 -22.05
C GLY A 44 1.98 -1.56 -21.87
N ASP A 45 1.14 -0.51 -22.01
CA ASP A 45 1.57 0.89 -21.89
C ASP A 45 1.93 1.28 -20.43
N TRP A 46 1.34 0.58 -19.46
CA TRP A 46 1.59 0.83 -18.04
C TRP A 46 2.90 0.23 -17.54
N GLY A 47 3.42 -0.83 -18.17
CA GLY A 47 4.70 -1.42 -17.75
C GLY A 47 5.85 -0.41 -17.77
N ASP A 48 6.02 0.28 -18.90
CA ASP A 48 7.07 1.28 -19.06
C ASP A 48 6.79 2.54 -18.24
N SER A 49 5.56 3.05 -18.30
CA SER A 49 5.16 4.26 -17.55
C SER A 49 5.27 4.09 -16.04
N LEU A 50 4.87 2.92 -15.51
CA LEU A 50 5.02 2.62 -14.08
C LEU A 50 6.47 2.45 -13.68
N THR A 51 7.31 1.86 -14.54
CA THR A 51 8.74 1.69 -14.26
C THR A 51 9.41 3.06 -14.11
N ASP A 52 9.15 3.98 -15.03
CA ASP A 52 9.67 5.35 -14.97
C ASP A 52 9.10 6.14 -13.78
N LEU A 53 7.79 6.05 -13.53
CA LEU A 53 7.18 6.68 -12.36
C LEU A 53 7.73 6.11 -11.06
N PHE A 54 7.97 4.80 -10.97
CA PHE A 54 8.52 4.17 -9.79
C PHE A 54 9.98 4.57 -9.58
N ALA A 55 10.78 4.67 -10.65
CA ALA A 55 12.14 5.15 -10.58
C ALA A 55 12.23 6.59 -10.03
N ASN A 56 11.36 7.48 -10.52
CA ASN A 56 11.27 8.85 -10.02
C ASN A 56 10.70 8.93 -8.59
N ALA A 57 9.61 8.20 -8.33
CA ALA A 57 8.95 8.16 -7.03
C ALA A 57 9.85 7.55 -5.95
N LYS A 58 10.75 6.61 -6.27
CA LYS A 58 11.67 6.01 -5.30
C LYS A 58 12.52 7.06 -4.59
N GLY A 59 13.02 8.08 -5.30
CA GLY A 59 13.83 9.14 -4.71
C GLY A 59 13.06 10.01 -3.72
N GLU A 60 11.83 10.40 -4.08
CA GLU A 60 10.95 11.18 -3.21
C GLU A 60 10.40 10.35 -2.05
N LEU A 61 10.03 9.10 -2.34
CA LEU A 61 9.50 8.15 -1.38
C LEU A 61 10.53 7.76 -0.33
N GLU A 62 11.82 7.65 -0.66
CA GLU A 62 12.86 7.43 0.36
C GLU A 62 12.93 8.59 1.36
N THR A 63 12.78 9.83 0.89
CA THR A 63 12.78 11.02 1.76
C THR A 63 11.51 11.08 2.59
N LEU A 64 10.36 10.81 1.98
CA LEU A 64 9.07 10.79 2.66
C LEU A 64 8.99 9.63 3.66
N ALA A 65 9.49 8.45 3.31
CA ALA A 65 9.56 7.28 4.17
C ALA A 65 10.50 7.48 5.35
N LYS A 66 11.62 8.19 5.18
CA LYS A 66 12.49 8.58 6.30
C LYS A 66 11.78 9.50 7.29
N LYS A 67 11.07 10.52 6.79
CA LYS A 67 10.27 11.43 7.64
C LYS A 67 9.11 10.69 8.32
N GLY A 68 8.36 9.89 7.56
CA GLY A 68 7.24 9.10 8.04
C GLY A 68 7.66 8.06 9.07
N ARG A 69 8.77 7.35 8.87
CA ARG A 69 9.34 6.43 9.88
C ARG A 69 9.73 7.14 11.16
N LYS A 70 10.31 8.35 11.06
CA LYS A 70 10.69 9.12 12.24
C LYS A 70 9.46 9.55 13.04
N SER A 71 8.48 10.17 12.38
CA SER A 71 7.22 10.57 13.04
C SER A 71 6.41 9.38 13.56
N ALA A 72 6.40 8.25 12.84
CA ALA A 72 5.77 7.03 13.32
C ALA A 72 6.50 6.42 14.51
N GLY A 73 7.84 6.45 14.51
CA GLY A 73 8.66 6.05 15.64
C GLY A 73 8.36 6.88 16.88
N ASP A 74 8.41 8.21 16.75
CA ASP A 74 8.12 9.14 17.85
C ASP A 74 6.69 8.94 18.41
N ALA A 75 5.70 8.68 17.55
CA ALA A 75 4.33 8.42 17.98
C ALA A 75 4.15 7.05 18.65
N VAL A 76 4.82 6.01 18.13
CA VAL A 76 4.79 4.67 18.72
C VAL A 76 5.50 4.66 20.06
N ASP A 77 6.64 5.34 20.18
CA ASP A 77 7.39 5.45 21.43
C ASP A 77 6.57 6.18 22.49
N GLY A 78 5.94 7.31 22.13
CA GLY A 78 5.02 8.02 23.04
C GLY A 78 3.80 7.20 23.46
N PHE A 79 3.26 6.39 22.55
CA PHE A 79 2.17 5.46 22.88
C PHE A 79 2.64 4.34 23.81
N ASN A 80 3.83 3.79 23.57
CA ASN A 80 4.37 2.70 24.38
C ASN A 80 4.74 3.19 25.79
N GLU A 81 5.29 4.39 25.91
CA GLU A 81 5.59 5.06 27.17
C GLU A 81 4.31 5.38 27.97
N ALA A 82 3.24 5.85 27.29
CA ALA A 82 1.95 6.07 27.93
C ALA A 82 1.29 4.75 28.39
N ARG A 83 1.46 3.67 27.60
CA ARG A 83 0.98 2.33 27.95
C ARG A 83 1.72 1.75 29.15
N GLU A 84 3.04 1.91 29.20
CA GLU A 84 3.87 1.46 30.34
C GLU A 84 3.59 2.25 31.61
N ARG A 85 3.26 3.54 31.52
CA ARG A 85 2.81 4.32 32.69
C ARG A 85 1.47 3.88 33.27
N TYR A 86 0.64 3.19 32.48
CA TYR A 86 -0.69 2.74 32.88
C TYR A 86 -0.74 1.26 33.31
N SER A 87 0.35 0.51 33.13
CA SER A 87 0.53 -0.88 33.55
C SER A 87 1.36 -0.99 34.83
#